data_AF-A0A5J4UNG5-F1
#
_entry.id   AF-A0A5J4UNG5-F1
#
_cell.length_a   1.000
_cell.length_b   1.000
_cell.length_c   1.000
_cell.angle_alpha   90.00
_cell.angle_beta   90.00
_cell.angle_gamma   90.00
#
_symmetry.space_group_name_H-M   'P 1'
#
loop_
_entity.id
_entity.type
_entity.pdbx_description
1 polymer ?
#
loop_
_entity_poly.entity_id
_entity_poly.type
_entity_poly.pdbx_seq_one_letter_code
_entity_poly.pdbx_strand_id
1 'polypeptide(L)'
;RYLKQKFTQLLKLDFFGKFSTERRKKKWYWKEDEDGGKSEVTLEFDKVTLPGKTVYQLEIETSQHELIQPIIEKKLQEGGVVFTRSTMGKLAMFKQTQYHK
;
A
#
# COMPACT_ATOMS: atom_id res chain seq x y z
N ARG A 1 -20.73 22.69 -2.93
CA ARG A 1 -19.68 23.26 -3.81
C ARG A 1 -18.85 24.35 -3.12
N TYR A 2 -19.45 25.23 -2.31
CA TYR A 2 -18.77 26.36 -1.64
C TYR A 2 -17.74 25.99 -0.56
N LEU A 3 -17.97 24.95 0.24
CA LEU A 3 -17.02 24.54 1.31
C LEU A 3 -15.68 24.00 0.80
N LYS A 4 -15.66 23.34 -0.37
CA LYS A 4 -14.43 22.79 -0.97
C LYS A 4 -13.46 23.88 -1.44
N GLN A 5 -13.96 25.03 -1.91
CA GLN A 5 -13.12 26.11 -2.44
C GLN A 5 -12.43 26.93 -1.34
N LYS A 6 -13.07 27.14 -0.18
CA LYS A 6 -12.44 27.86 0.94
C LYS A 6 -11.33 27.04 1.62
N PHE A 7 -11.45 25.71 1.64
CA PHE A 7 -10.46 24.83 2.29
C PHE A 7 -9.12 24.77 1.54
N THR A 8 -9.13 24.77 0.20
CA THR A 8 -7.91 24.76 -0.62
C THR A 8 -7.15 26.07 -0.59
N GLN A 9 -7.85 27.22 -0.50
CA GLN A 9 -7.20 28.54 -0.38
C GLN A 9 -6.50 28.75 0.98
N LEU A 10 -7.05 28.20 2.06
CA LEU A 10 -6.47 28.30 3.41
C LEU A 10 -5.16 27.51 3.58
N LEU A 11 -4.95 26.45 2.80
CA LEU A 11 -3.79 25.56 2.93
C LEU A 11 -2.76 25.68 1.79
N LYS A 12 -2.96 26.59 0.81
CA LYS A 12 -2.09 26.73 -0.38
C LYS A 12 -1.70 25.38 -1.00
N LEU A 13 -2.67 24.47 -1.13
CA LEU A 13 -2.40 23.13 -1.66
C LEU A 13 -2.32 23.20 -3.18
N ASP A 14 -1.10 23.14 -3.71
CA ASP A 14 -0.86 23.05 -5.14
C ASP A 14 -1.12 21.64 -5.68
N PHE A 15 -1.66 21.55 -6.89
CA PHE A 15 -1.87 20.27 -7.57
C PHE A 15 -0.52 19.69 -8.00
N PHE A 16 -0.11 18.58 -7.38
CA PHE A 16 1.21 17.98 -7.60
C PHE A 16 1.31 17.03 -8.80
N GLY A 17 0.22 16.84 -9.54
CA GLY A 17 0.11 15.86 -10.63
C GLY A 17 -0.72 14.64 -10.25
N LYS A 18 -0.69 13.60 -11.10
CA LYS A 18 -1.46 12.37 -10.91
C LYS A 18 -0.61 11.12 -11.20
N PHE A 19 -0.92 10.05 -10.48
CA PHE A 19 -0.52 8.67 -10.76
C PHE A 19 -1.73 7.77 -10.57
N SER A 20 -1.69 6.53 -11.08
CA SER A 20 -2.79 5.57 -10.90
C SER A 20 -2.35 4.36 -10.08
N THR A 21 -3.31 3.73 -9.42
CA THR A 21 -3.12 2.48 -8.69
C THR A 21 -4.28 1.56 -9.02
N GLU A 22 -3.98 0.39 -9.56
CA GLU A 22 -4.93 -0.72 -9.64
C GLU A 22 -4.75 -1.56 -8.36
N ARG A 23 -5.78 -1.61 -7.51
CA ARG A 23 -5.75 -2.33 -6.24
C ARG A 23 -6.63 -3.57 -6.29
N ARG A 24 -6.08 -4.73 -5.92
CA ARG A 24 -6.83 -5.96 -5.69
C ARG A 24 -6.78 -6.31 -4.21
N LYS A 25 -7.95 -6.55 -3.61
CA LYS A 25 -8.05 -6.94 -2.20
C LYS A 25 -8.34 -8.43 -2.08
N LYS A 26 -7.72 -9.10 -1.12
CA LYS A 26 -8.01 -10.49 -0.78
C LYS A 26 -7.98 -10.68 0.73
N LYS A 27 -9.06 -11.22 1.28
CA LYS A 27 -9.08 -11.68 2.67
C LYS A 27 -8.20 -12.90 2.82
N TRP A 28 -7.36 -12.91 3.85
CA TRP A 28 -6.49 -14.02 4.18
C TRP A 28 -6.55 -14.32 5.68
N TYR A 29 -6.62 -15.59 6.01
CA TYR A 29 -6.71 -16.10 7.37
C TYR A 29 -5.46 -16.94 7.65
N TRP A 30 -4.79 -16.67 8.77
CA TRP A 30 -3.51 -17.33 9.09
C TRP A 30 -3.48 -18.07 10.42
N LYS A 31 -4.50 -17.87 11.25
CA LYS A 31 -4.66 -18.58 12.53
C LYS A 31 -6.15 -18.80 12.80
N GLU A 32 -6.48 -19.99 13.26
CA GLU A 32 -7.73 -20.32 13.94
C GLU A 32 -7.36 -20.45 15.43
N ASP A 33 -8.04 -19.70 16.30
CA ASP A 33 -7.88 -19.83 17.74
C ASP A 33 -8.70 -21.02 18.27
N GLU A 34 -8.51 -21.37 19.54
CA GLU A 34 -9.14 -22.54 20.17
C GLU A 34 -10.67 -22.43 20.25
N ASP A 35 -11.21 -21.20 20.11
CA ASP A 35 -12.64 -20.89 20.08
C ASP A 35 -13.20 -20.80 18.64
N GLY A 36 -12.39 -21.12 17.61
CA GLY A 36 -12.78 -21.08 16.20
C GLY A 36 -12.78 -19.68 15.56
N GLY A 37 -12.29 -18.67 16.28
CA GLY A 37 -12.01 -17.33 15.79
C GLY A 37 -10.85 -17.34 14.79
N LYS A 38 -11.05 -16.69 13.64
CA LYS A 38 -10.04 -16.61 12.59
C LYS A 38 -9.37 -15.25 12.61
N SER A 39 -8.06 -15.24 12.81
CA SER A 39 -7.26 -14.03 12.60
C SER A 39 -7.25 -13.73 11.09
N GLU A 40 -7.98 -12.67 10.70
CA GLU A 40 -8.18 -12.22 9.32
C GLU A 40 -7.41 -10.93 9.05
N VAL A 41 -6.74 -10.87 7.90
CA VAL A 41 -6.19 -9.63 7.35
C VAL A 41 -6.66 -9.45 5.91
N THR A 42 -6.72 -8.20 5.46
CA THR A 42 -6.91 -7.89 4.04
C THR A 42 -5.57 -7.63 3.41
N LEU A 43 -5.21 -8.46 2.43
CA LEU A 43 -4.07 -8.24 1.55
C LEU A 43 -4.48 -7.28 0.43
N GLU A 44 -3.75 -6.19 0.26
CA GLU A 44 -3.95 -5.23 -0.82
C GLU A 44 -2.77 -5.31 -1.80
N PHE A 45 -3.03 -5.86 -2.99
CA PHE A 45 -2.06 -5.94 -4.07
C PHE A 45 -2.24 -4.75 -4.99
N ASP A 46 -1.24 -3.89 -5.01
CA ASP A 46 -1.23 -2.66 -5.78
C ASP A 46 -0.29 -2.77 -6.97
N LYS A 47 -0.81 -2.42 -8.14
CA LYS A 47 -0.01 -2.07 -9.32
C LYS A 47 -0.07 -0.55 -9.48
N VAL A 48 1.03 0.11 -9.16
CA VAL A 48 1.16 1.57 -9.15
C VAL A 48 1.84 2.00 -10.45
N THR A 49 1.14 2.77 -11.27
CA THR A 49 1.68 3.32 -12.52
C THR A 49 2.18 4.73 -12.28
N LEU A 50 3.50 4.89 -12.27
CA LEU A 50 4.20 6.16 -12.16
C LEU A 50 4.77 6.56 -13.53
N PRO A 51 5.13 7.83 -13.75
CA PRO A 51 5.85 8.22 -14.97
C PRO A 51 7.15 7.41 -15.14
N GLY A 52 7.24 6.66 -16.25
CA GLY A 52 8.43 5.87 -16.60
C GLY A 52 8.63 4.56 -15.83
N LYS A 53 7.77 4.20 -14.88
CA LYS A 53 7.89 2.93 -14.15
C LYS A 53 6.56 2.43 -13.56
N THR A 54 6.44 1.11 -13.45
CA THR A 54 5.38 0.44 -12.70
C THR A 54 5.98 -0.19 -11.45
N VAL A 55 5.33 -0.02 -10.30
CA VAL A 55 5.75 -0.60 -9.02
C VAL A 55 4.63 -1.50 -8.51
N TYR A 56 5.00 -2.66 -7.97
CA TYR A 56 4.07 -3.59 -7.33
C TYR A 56 4.28 -3.54 -5.82
N GLN A 57 3.19 -3.40 -5.06
CA GLN A 57 3.23 -3.39 -3.59
C GLN A 57 2.20 -4.37 -3.03
N LEU A 58 2.58 -5.03 -1.94
CA LEU A 58 1.65 -5.75 -1.08
C LEU A 58 1.54 -4.95 0.23
N GLU A 59 0.35 -4.46 0.50
CA GLU A 59 0.02 -3.72 1.72
C GLU A 59 -0.94 -4.54 2.58
N ILE A 60 -0.79 -4.45 3.89
CA ILE A 60 -1.65 -5.10 4.87
C ILE A 60 -1.93 -4.09 5.96
N GLU A 61 -3.18 -3.69 6.11
CA GLU A 61 -3.61 -2.84 7.23
C GLU A 61 -3.89 -3.74 8.43
N THR A 62 -3.12 -3.57 9.50
CA THR A 62 -3.25 -4.35 10.73
C THR A 62 -2.73 -3.58 11.94
N SER A 63 -3.27 -3.88 13.12
CA SER A 63 -2.71 -3.47 14.42
C SER A 63 -1.64 -4.44 14.94
N GLN A 64 -1.51 -5.63 14.33
CA GLN A 64 -0.62 -6.70 14.77
C GLN A 64 0.60 -6.85 13.85
N HIS A 65 1.28 -5.75 13.51
CA HIS A 65 2.34 -5.75 12.50
C HIS A 65 3.50 -6.70 12.86
N GLU A 66 3.91 -6.73 14.14
CA GLU A 66 5.02 -7.57 14.62
C GLU A 66 4.74 -9.07 14.44
N LEU A 67 3.47 -9.45 14.51
CA LEU A 67 3.03 -10.83 14.35
C LEU A 67 2.88 -11.21 12.87
N ILE A 68 2.18 -10.39 12.08
CA ILE A 68 1.78 -10.78 10.72
C ILE A 68 2.93 -10.69 9.72
N GLN A 69 3.82 -9.71 9.90
CA GLN A 69 4.89 -9.45 8.94
C GLN A 69 5.80 -10.66 8.71
N PRO A 70 6.39 -11.29 9.75
CA PRO A 70 7.25 -12.46 9.53
C PRO A 70 6.51 -13.63 8.89
N ILE A 71 5.21 -13.79 9.18
CA ILE A 71 4.38 -14.86 8.61
C ILE A 71 4.18 -14.64 7.10
N ILE A 72 3.88 -13.40 6.69
CA ILE A 72 3.72 -13.03 5.28
C ILE A 72 5.06 -13.14 4.53
N GLU A 73 6.14 -12.60 5.10
CA GLU A 73 7.48 -12.67 4.53
C GLU A 73 7.87 -14.15 4.28
N LYS A 74 7.62 -15.03 5.24
CA LYS A 74 7.83 -16.48 5.09
C LYS A 74 6.95 -17.09 3.99
N LYS A 75 5.65 -16.74 3.93
CA LYS A 75 4.73 -17.25 2.90
C LYS A 75 5.13 -16.82 1.49
N LEU A 76 5.61 -15.59 1.33
CA LEU A 76 6.13 -15.09 0.06
C LEU A 76 7.39 -15.86 -0.35
N GLN A 77 8.31 -16.12 0.58
CA GLN A 77 9.52 -16.92 0.33
C GLN A 77 9.18 -18.36 -0.07
N GLU A 78 8.28 -19.02 0.67
CA GLU A 78 7.79 -20.37 0.35
C GLU A 78 7.14 -20.43 -1.06
N GLY A 79 6.48 -19.35 -1.47
CA GLY A 79 5.88 -19.21 -2.80
C GLY A 79 6.85 -18.78 -3.90
N GLY A 80 8.16 -18.62 -3.60
CA GLY A 80 9.17 -18.17 -4.56
C GLY A 80 9.02 -16.71 -5.00
N VAL A 81 8.31 -15.87 -4.22
CA VAL A 81 8.12 -14.46 -4.52
C VAL A 81 9.32 -13.66 -4.03
N VAL A 82 10.01 -13.00 -4.95
CA VAL A 82 11.08 -12.05 -4.63
C VAL A 82 10.45 -10.73 -4.19
N PHE A 83 10.80 -10.26 -2.98
CA PHE A 83 10.30 -8.99 -2.45
C PHE A 83 11.39 -8.23 -1.71
N THR A 84 11.13 -6.94 -1.49
CA THR A 84 11.92 -6.07 -0.61
C THR A 84 10.96 -5.23 0.22
N ARG A 85 11.43 -4.72 1.37
CA ARG A 85 10.63 -3.82 2.19
C ARG A 85 10.47 -2.48 1.49
N SER A 86 9.25 -1.96 1.47
CA SER A 86 8.99 -0.61 0.96
C SER A 86 9.59 0.43 1.92
N THR A 87 10.43 1.33 1.42
CA THR A 87 11.03 2.42 2.19
C THR A 87 10.31 3.75 2.01
N MET A 88 9.38 3.84 1.05
CA MET A 88 8.69 5.07 0.65
C MET A 88 7.21 4.80 0.31
N GLY A 89 6.34 5.75 0.65
CA GLY A 89 4.96 5.75 0.20
C GLY A 89 4.79 6.11 -1.28
N LYS A 90 3.65 5.75 -1.88
CA LYS A 90 3.34 5.98 -3.31
C LYS A 90 3.53 7.42 -3.77
N LEU A 91 3.09 8.39 -2.97
CA LEU A 91 3.25 9.82 -3.29
C LEU A 91 4.73 10.24 -3.30
N ALA A 92 5.53 9.75 -2.34
CA ALA A 92 6.96 10.05 -2.29
C ALA A 92 7.69 9.44 -3.51
N MET A 93 7.33 8.20 -3.90
CA MET A 93 7.82 7.60 -5.14
C MET A 93 7.44 8.41 -6.38
N PHE A 94 6.20 8.92 -6.44
CA PHE A 94 5.74 9.77 -7.54
C PHE A 94 6.52 11.09 -7.60
N LYS A 95 6.78 11.73 -6.45
CA LYS A 95 7.59 12.95 -6.39
C LYS A 95 9.00 12.73 -6.91
N GLN A 96 9.65 11.62 -6.53
CA GLN A 96 10.99 11.29 -7.00
C GLN A 96 11.08 11.18 -8.53
N THR A 97 10.03 10.68 -9.22
CA THR A 97 10.04 10.62 -10.70
C THR A 97 9.96 11.98 -11.37
N GLN A 98 9.61 13.06 -10.64
CA GLN A 98 9.58 14.42 -11.18
C GLN A 98 10.92 15.16 -11.01
N TYR A 99 11.75 14.80 -10.05
CA TYR A 99 13.04 15.48 -9.79
C TYR A 99 14.19 14.99 -10.67
N HIS A 100 14.02 13.87 -11.38
CA HIS A 100 15.02 13.31 -12.29
C HIS A 100 14.67 13.50 -13.77
N LYS A 101 13.88 14.53 -14.08
CA LYS A 101 13.67 15.03 -15.45
C LYS A 101 14.52 16.26 -15.67
#